data_AF-A0A2V8S366-F1
#
_entry.id   AF-A0A2V8S366-F1
#
_cell.length_a   1.000
_cell.length_b   1.000
_cell.length_c   1.000
_cell.angle_alpha   90.00
_cell.angle_beta   90.00
_cell.angle_gamma   90.00
#
_symmetry.space_group_name_H-M   'P 1'
#
loop_
_entity.id
_entity.type
_entity.pdbx_description
1 polymer ?
#
loop_
_entity_poly.entity_id
_entity_poly.type
_entity_poly.pdbx_seq_one_letter_code
_entity_poly.pdbx_strand_id
1 'polypeptide(L)'
;MRALAAEGAFQALAQGLGEAYLGAFALLLGAGGMALGLVATLPTASTSLAQVLARRARAGRGGARQLLARSWSAQAVGYALLGLCLLLPDPWPIPVLCLLALLAWGCGGITVPAWTALVCGVVPRARHGWFFGLRGAAQQAGVLAAILCGGALLSLMTARGLESLGFL
;
A
#
# COMPACT_ATOMS: atom_id res chain seq x y z
N MET A 1 -3.34 -22.64 -2.35
CA MET A 1 -4.41 -21.62 -2.49
C MET A 1 -4.62 -20.78 -1.22
N ARG A 2 -4.69 -21.37 -0.01
CA ARG A 2 -4.88 -20.62 1.25
C ARG A 2 -3.79 -19.57 1.54
N ALA A 3 -2.52 -19.87 1.24
CA ALA A 3 -1.41 -18.91 1.42
C ALA A 3 -1.51 -17.68 0.50
N LEU A 4 -1.93 -17.87 -0.76
CA LEU A 4 -2.15 -16.77 -1.72
C LEU A 4 -3.37 -15.89 -1.34
N ALA A 5 -4.38 -16.48 -0.70
CA ALA A 5 -5.55 -15.73 -0.22
C ALA A 5 -5.20 -14.86 0.99
N ALA A 6 -4.43 -15.39 1.95
CA ALA A 6 -3.96 -14.64 3.11
C ALA A 6 -3.02 -13.49 2.70
N GLU A 7 -2.11 -13.74 1.76
CA GLU A 7 -1.23 -12.74 1.16
C GLU A 7 -2.01 -11.62 0.47
N GLY A 8 -3.04 -11.97 -0.33
CA GLY A 8 -3.92 -10.99 -0.96
C GLY A 8 -4.74 -10.17 0.04
N ALA A 9 -5.18 -10.77 1.15
CA ALA A 9 -5.92 -10.08 2.20
C ALA A 9 -5.01 -9.10 2.97
N PHE A 10 -3.80 -9.53 3.34
CA PHE A 10 -2.81 -8.64 3.98
C PHE A 10 -2.40 -7.48 3.08
N GLN A 11 -2.22 -7.74 1.78
CA GLN A 11 -1.93 -6.69 0.82
C GLN A 11 -3.11 -5.72 0.67
N ALA A 12 -4.34 -6.22 0.59
CA ALA A 12 -5.55 -5.39 0.50
C ALA A 12 -5.72 -4.50 1.75
N LEU A 13 -5.47 -5.06 2.94
CA LEU A 13 -5.50 -4.32 4.19
C LEU A 13 -4.40 -3.27 4.26
N ALA A 14 -3.14 -3.63 3.98
CA ALA A 14 -2.02 -2.70 4.02
C ALA A 14 -2.20 -1.55 3.04
N GLN A 15 -2.71 -1.83 1.84
CA GLN A 15 -2.95 -0.82 0.81
C GLN A 15 -4.15 0.07 1.14
N GLY A 16 -5.25 -0.52 1.64
CA GLY A 16 -6.44 0.22 2.03
C GLY A 16 -6.22 1.11 3.26
N LEU A 17 -5.60 0.58 4.32
CA LEU A 17 -5.25 1.36 5.51
C LEU A 17 -4.16 2.39 5.21
N GLY A 18 -3.12 1.99 4.46
CA GLY A 18 -2.04 2.87 4.05
C GLY A 18 -2.54 4.08 3.28
N GLU A 19 -3.18 3.88 2.12
CA GLU A 19 -3.56 5.00 1.24
C GLU A 19 -4.67 5.87 1.85
N ALA A 20 -5.65 5.28 2.52
CA ALA A 20 -6.78 6.03 3.07
C ALA A 20 -6.39 6.86 4.30
N TYR A 21 -5.47 6.38 5.14
CA TYR A 21 -5.10 7.06 6.39
C TYR A 21 -3.82 7.87 6.30
N LEU A 22 -3.01 7.74 5.24
CA LEU A 22 -1.77 8.51 5.11
C LEU A 22 -2.01 10.02 5.13
N GLY A 23 -3.08 10.49 4.47
CA GLY A 23 -3.46 11.91 4.50
C GLY A 23 -3.87 12.39 5.89
N ALA A 24 -4.60 11.56 6.63
CA ALA A 24 -5.00 11.86 8.01
C ALA A 24 -3.82 11.81 8.99
N PHE A 25 -2.87 10.89 8.78
CA PHE A 25 -1.62 10.83 9.52
C PHE A 25 -0.70 12.03 9.24
N ALA A 26 -0.66 12.51 7.99
CA ALA A 26 0.05 13.73 7.65
C ALA A 26 -0.56 14.96 8.35
N LEU A 27 -1.89 15.05 8.43
CA LEU A 27 -2.58 16.09 9.20
C LEU A 27 -2.17 16.06 10.68
N LEU A 28 -2.12 14.86 11.30
CA LEU A 28 -1.68 14.69 12.69
C LEU A 28 -0.25 15.21 12.91
N LEU A 29 0.64 15.04 11.93
CA LEU A 29 2.01 15.56 11.95
C LEU A 29 2.11 17.08 11.65
N GLY A 30 0.99 17.78 11.52
CA GLY A 30 0.96 19.22 11.25
C GLY A 30 1.12 19.59 9.77
N ALA A 31 0.77 18.70 8.84
CA ALA A 31 0.92 18.97 7.41
C ALA A 31 0.02 20.12 6.93
N GLY A 32 0.66 21.13 6.33
CA GLY A 32 -0.03 22.19 5.60
C GLY A 32 -0.64 21.68 4.28
N GLY A 33 -1.47 22.52 3.63
CA GLY A 33 -2.23 22.13 2.44
C GLY A 33 -1.39 21.58 1.28
N MET A 34 -0.20 22.15 1.03
CA MET A 34 0.71 21.64 0.00
C MET A 34 1.25 20.24 0.30
N ALA A 35 1.62 19.98 1.56
CA ALA A 35 2.12 18.67 1.97
C ALA A 35 1.05 17.59 1.86
N LEU A 36 -0.21 17.91 2.17
CA LEU A 36 -1.34 16.99 2.00
C LEU A 36 -1.60 16.65 0.53
N GLY A 37 -1.52 17.63 -0.36
CA GLY A 37 -1.61 17.39 -1.80
C GLY A 37 -0.50 16.47 -2.32
N LEU A 38 0.73 16.64 -1.82
CA LEU A 38 1.84 15.75 -2.15
C LEU A 38 1.62 14.34 -1.59
N VAL A 39 1.24 14.21 -0.33
CA VAL A 39 0.99 12.91 0.31
C VAL A 39 -0.12 12.13 -0.38
N ALA A 40 -1.15 12.81 -0.91
CA ALA A 40 -2.22 12.16 -1.67
C ALA A 40 -1.80 11.69 -3.08
N THR A 41 -0.81 12.34 -3.70
CA THR A 41 -0.43 12.10 -5.10
C THR A 41 0.86 11.28 -5.26
N LEU A 42 1.79 11.37 -4.30
CA LEU A 42 3.06 10.64 -4.32
C LEU A 42 2.88 9.11 -4.37
N PRO A 43 1.96 8.48 -3.60
CA PRO A 43 1.75 7.04 -3.64
C PRO A 43 1.34 6.55 -5.03
N THR A 44 0.36 7.22 -5.64
CA THR A 44 -0.19 6.84 -6.95
C THR A 44 0.80 7.11 -8.08
N ALA A 45 1.51 8.24 -8.03
CA ALA A 45 2.57 8.57 -8.98
C ALA A 45 3.74 7.58 -8.90
N SER A 46 4.23 7.29 -7.69
CA SER A 46 5.32 6.35 -7.46
C SER A 46 4.96 4.94 -7.91
N THR A 47 3.76 4.47 -7.56
CA THR A 47 3.25 3.16 -8.00
C THR A 47 3.19 3.07 -9.52
N SER A 48 2.66 4.10 -10.20
CA SER A 48 2.54 4.12 -11.66
C SER A 48 3.91 4.13 -12.35
N LEU A 49 4.85 4.93 -11.85
CA LEU A 49 6.22 4.97 -12.36
C LEU A 49 6.91 3.62 -12.19
N ALA A 50 6.79 3.01 -11.01
CA ALA A 50 7.33 1.71 -10.71
C ALA A 50 6.77 0.62 -11.63
N GLN A 51 5.47 0.63 -11.93
CA GLN A 51 4.85 -0.30 -12.89
C GLN A 51 5.40 -0.15 -14.32
N VAL A 52 5.61 1.09 -14.78
CA VAL A 52 6.20 1.36 -16.10
C VAL A 52 7.64 0.86 -16.16
N LEU A 53 8.44 1.13 -15.13
CA LEU A 53 9.82 0.66 -15.03
C LEU A 53 9.90 -0.87 -14.94
N ALA A 54 9.02 -1.49 -14.16
CA ALA A 54 8.95 -2.94 -14.03
C ALA A 54 8.58 -3.63 -15.35
N ARG A 55 7.73 -3.02 -16.19
CA ARG A 55 7.44 -3.55 -17.53
C ARG A 55 8.68 -3.55 -18.45
N ARG A 56 9.59 -2.58 -18.27
CA ARG A 56 10.85 -2.49 -19.03
C ARG A 56 11.89 -3.48 -18.50
N ALA A 57 11.89 -3.76 -17.21
CA ALA A 57 12.74 -4.77 -16.59
C ALA A 57 12.20 -6.18 -16.90
N ARG A 58 12.72 -6.84 -17.95
CA ARG A 58 12.41 -8.24 -18.27
C ARG A 58 13.02 -9.17 -17.22
N ALA A 59 12.35 -9.38 -16.08
CA ALA A 59 12.74 -10.41 -15.12
C ALA A 59 12.31 -11.79 -15.64
N GLY A 60 13.25 -12.72 -15.83
CA GLY A 60 12.94 -14.12 -16.12
C GLY A 60 12.11 -14.77 -15.00
N ARG A 61 11.41 -15.87 -15.31
CA ARG A 61 10.45 -16.56 -14.40
C ARG A 61 11.03 -16.88 -13.00
N GLY A 62 12.33 -17.17 -12.90
CA GLY A 62 12.99 -17.44 -11.62
C GLY A 62 13.23 -16.19 -10.75
N GLY A 63 13.42 -15.01 -11.36
CA GLY A 63 13.66 -13.75 -10.65
C GLY A 63 12.39 -13.14 -10.08
N ALA A 64 11.23 -13.43 -10.66
CA ALA A 64 9.95 -12.84 -10.26
C ALA A 64 9.57 -13.15 -8.81
N ARG A 65 9.78 -14.40 -8.34
CA ARG A 65 9.45 -14.79 -6.97
C ARG A 65 10.35 -14.11 -5.93
N GLN A 66 11.63 -13.96 -6.25
CA GLN A 66 12.60 -13.30 -5.37
C GLN A 66 12.39 -11.78 -5.34
N LEU A 67 12.03 -11.19 -6.48
CA LEU A 67 11.64 -9.78 -6.60
C LEU A 67 10.38 -9.50 -5.78
N LEU A 68 9.35 -10.36 -5.87
CA LEU A 68 8.14 -10.27 -5.07
C LEU A 68 8.41 -10.27 -3.56
N ALA A 69 9.19 -11.26 -3.09
CA ALA A 69 9.50 -11.38 -1.67
C ALA A 69 10.25 -10.15 -1.16
N ARG A 70 11.21 -9.63 -1.94
CA ARG A 70 11.96 -8.41 -1.60
C ARG A 70 11.08 -7.17 -1.61
N SER A 71 10.26 -6.99 -2.63
CA SER A 71 9.37 -5.83 -2.76
C SER A 71 8.33 -5.77 -1.64
N TRP A 72 7.72 -6.91 -1.26
CA TRP A 72 6.81 -6.93 -0.11
C TRP A 72 7.49 -6.71 1.21
N SER A 73 8.68 -7.29 1.42
CA SER A 73 9.43 -7.05 2.65
C SER A 73 9.79 -5.56 2.77
N ALA A 74 10.24 -4.94 1.67
CA ALA A 74 10.55 -3.51 1.64
C ALA A 74 9.30 -2.65 1.87
N GLN A 75 8.16 -3.01 1.29
CA GLN A 75 6.90 -2.29 1.51
C GLN A 75 6.40 -2.42 2.96
N ALA A 76 6.47 -3.61 3.56
CA ALA A 76 6.09 -3.83 4.95
C ALA A 76 6.99 -3.06 5.93
N VAL A 77 8.31 -3.05 5.68
CA VAL A 77 9.25 -2.22 6.43
C VAL A 77 8.93 -0.74 6.24
N GLY A 78 8.64 -0.30 5.01
CA GLY A 78 8.23 1.06 4.73
C GLY A 78 7.01 1.50 5.56
N TYR A 79 5.97 0.66 5.63
CA TYR A 79 4.80 0.92 6.47
C TYR A 79 5.13 0.99 7.96
N ALA A 80 5.96 0.08 8.47
CA ALA A 80 6.40 0.12 9.87
C ALA A 80 7.20 1.40 10.20
N LEU A 81 8.03 1.86 9.26
CA LEU A 81 8.81 3.08 9.41
C LEU A 81 7.95 4.35 9.40
N LEU A 82 6.78 4.36 8.77
CA LEU A 82 5.87 5.52 8.80
C LEU A 82 5.43 5.85 10.23
N GLY A 83 5.21 4.83 11.08
CA GLY A 83 4.86 5.05 12.49
C GLY A 83 5.96 5.76 13.28
N LEU A 84 7.23 5.59 12.89
CA LEU A 84 8.36 6.28 13.53
C LEU A 84 8.40 7.78 13.21
N CYS A 85 7.63 8.26 12.22
CA CYS A 85 7.55 9.69 11.94
C CYS A 85 6.99 10.50 13.12
N LEU A 86 6.21 9.88 14.01
CA LEU A 86 5.73 10.50 15.26
C LEU A 86 6.84 10.83 16.25
N LEU A 87 7.98 10.15 16.16
CA LEU A 87 9.11 10.31 17.08
C LEU A 87 10.15 11.32 16.57
N LEU A 88 9.98 11.83 15.34
CA LEU A 88 10.90 12.78 14.74
C LEU A 88 10.64 14.19 15.28
N PRO A 89 11.69 14.94 15.66
CA PRO A 89 11.55 16.35 15.98
C PRO A 89 11.29 17.17 14.71
N ASP A 90 10.54 18.25 14.85
CA ASP A 90 10.35 19.22 13.76
C ASP A 90 11.69 19.74 13.22
N PRO A 91 11.81 20.01 11.90
CA PRO A 91 10.76 19.99 10.86
C PRO A 91 10.74 18.68 10.03
N TRP A 92 11.36 17.61 10.52
CA TRP A 92 11.62 16.38 9.76
C TRP A 92 10.45 15.42 9.51
N PRO A 93 9.35 15.39 10.30
CA PRO A 93 8.32 14.37 10.14
C PRO A 93 7.69 14.31 8.75
N ILE A 94 7.39 15.47 8.16
CA ILE A 94 6.65 15.55 6.88
C ILE A 94 7.55 15.22 5.67
N PRO A 95 8.77 15.77 5.53
CA PRO A 95 9.68 15.35 4.47
C PRO A 95 9.99 13.85 4.50
N VAL A 96 10.20 13.30 5.70
CA VAL A 96 10.47 11.85 5.87
C VAL A 96 9.24 11.03 5.53
N LEU A 97 8.05 11.47 5.93
CA LEU A 97 6.79 10.83 5.53
C LEU A 97 6.65 10.74 4.01
N CYS A 98 6.86 11.86 3.31
CA CYS A 98 6.79 11.91 1.84
C CYS A 98 7.81 10.96 1.18
N LEU A 99 9.04 10.91 1.70
CA LEU A 99 10.08 10.02 1.19
C LEU A 99 9.73 8.55 1.41
N LEU A 100 9.31 8.19 2.62
CA LEU A 100 8.90 6.82 2.96
C LEU A 100 7.68 6.39 2.14
N ALA A 101 6.71 7.28 1.96
CA ALA A 101 5.55 7.02 1.11
C ALA A 101 5.96 6.78 -0.35
N LEU A 102 6.87 7.59 -0.90
CA LEU A 102 7.38 7.36 -2.25
C LEU A 102 8.04 5.98 -2.38
N LEU A 103 8.90 5.62 -1.44
CA LEU A 103 9.65 4.35 -1.46
C LEU A 103 8.74 3.13 -1.26
N ALA A 104 7.89 3.14 -0.23
CA ALA A 104 7.06 2.00 0.13
C ALA A 104 6.04 1.66 -0.98
N TRP A 105 5.40 2.68 -1.56
CA TRP A 105 4.46 2.48 -2.67
C TRP A 105 5.16 2.20 -4.00
N GLY A 106 6.34 2.77 -4.22
CA GLY A 106 7.18 2.43 -5.37
C GLY A 106 7.56 0.95 -5.38
N CYS A 107 7.99 0.40 -4.24
CA CYS A 107 8.24 -1.03 -4.09
C CYS A 107 6.98 -1.87 -4.35
N GLY A 108 5.82 -1.43 -3.84
CA GLY A 108 4.52 -2.07 -4.09
C GLY A 108 4.14 -2.13 -5.57
N GLY A 109 4.43 -1.07 -6.34
CA GLY A 109 4.12 -0.99 -7.76
C GLY A 109 4.85 -2.04 -8.62
N ILE A 110 6.06 -2.47 -8.22
CA ILE A 110 6.83 -3.52 -8.91
C ILE A 110 6.22 -4.91 -8.67
N THR A 111 5.55 -5.09 -7.54
CA THR A 111 4.98 -6.39 -7.14
C THR A 111 3.86 -6.83 -8.09
N VAL A 112 3.02 -5.90 -8.54
CA VAL A 112 1.86 -6.17 -9.41
C VAL A 112 2.24 -6.89 -10.73
N PRO A 113 3.18 -6.39 -11.54
CA PRO A 113 3.58 -7.07 -12.77
C PRO A 113 4.32 -8.38 -12.52
N ALA A 114 5.16 -8.46 -11.47
CA ALA A 114 5.87 -9.69 -11.10
C ALA A 114 4.90 -10.81 -10.69
N TRP A 115 3.88 -10.48 -9.91
CA TRP A 115 2.81 -11.39 -9.50
C TRP A 115 1.99 -11.86 -10.70
N THR A 116 1.60 -10.92 -11.56
CA THR A 116 0.83 -11.21 -12.77
C THR A 116 1.59 -12.18 -13.69
N ALA A 117 2.90 -12.00 -13.87
CA ALA A 117 3.73 -12.89 -14.67
C ALA A 117 3.81 -14.32 -14.10
N LEU A 118 3.89 -14.48 -12.78
CA LEU A 118 3.87 -15.79 -12.12
C LEU A 118 2.52 -16.49 -12.27
N VAL A 119 1.43 -15.76 -12.02
CA VAL A 119 0.06 -16.30 -12.14
C VAL A 119 -0.24 -16.74 -13.57
N CYS A 120 0.12 -15.92 -14.56
CA CYS A 120 -0.04 -16.28 -15.98
C CYS A 120 0.77 -17.52 -16.37
N GLY A 121 1.82 -17.86 -15.62
CA GLY A 121 2.58 -19.10 -15.81
C GLY A 121 1.94 -20.35 -15.20
N VAL A 122 1.04 -20.19 -14.22
CA VAL A 122 0.41 -21.30 -13.47
C VAL A 122 -1.04 -21.53 -13.90
N VAL A 123 -1.78 -20.46 -14.16
CA VAL A 123 -3.21 -20.52 -14.52
C VAL A 123 -3.33 -20.70 -16.04
N PRO A 124 -4.21 -21.60 -16.53
CA PRO A 124 -4.51 -21.70 -17.95
C PRO A 124 -5.11 -20.41 -18.51
N ARG A 125 -4.71 -20.01 -19.72
CA ARG A 125 -5.18 -18.76 -20.37
C ARG A 125 -6.71 -18.61 -20.40
N ALA A 126 -7.44 -19.70 -20.63
CA ALA A 126 -8.91 -19.70 -20.65
C ALA A 126 -9.55 -19.28 -19.32
N ARG A 127 -8.84 -19.37 -18.19
CA ARG A 127 -9.33 -19.01 -16.85
C ARG A 127 -8.73 -17.72 -16.30
N HIS A 128 -7.85 -17.05 -17.06
CA HIS A 128 -7.23 -15.79 -16.62
C HIS A 128 -8.28 -14.74 -16.29
N GLY A 129 -9.25 -14.51 -17.18
CA GLY A 129 -10.29 -13.49 -16.99
C GLY A 129 -11.10 -13.72 -15.71
N TRP A 130 -11.57 -14.94 -15.47
CA TRP A 130 -12.30 -15.28 -14.24
C TRP A 130 -11.44 -15.10 -12.98
N PHE A 131 -10.18 -15.55 -13.02
CA PHE A 131 -9.28 -15.45 -11.86
C PHE A 131 -8.93 -14.00 -11.52
N PHE A 132 -8.53 -13.20 -12.52
CA PHE A 132 -8.23 -11.78 -12.33
C PHE A 132 -9.47 -10.98 -11.94
N GLY A 133 -10.65 -11.31 -12.47
CA GLY A 133 -11.93 -10.71 -12.09
C GLY A 133 -12.29 -10.99 -10.63
N LEU A 134 -12.25 -12.25 -10.20
CA LEU A 134 -12.55 -12.64 -8.82
C LEU A 134 -11.57 -12.00 -7.82
N ARG A 135 -10.27 -11.99 -8.14
CA ARG A 135 -9.27 -11.33 -7.28
C ARG A 135 -9.50 -9.82 -7.22
N GLY A 136 -9.75 -9.17 -8.35
CA GLY A 136 -10.02 -7.74 -8.39
C GLY A 136 -11.23 -7.37 -7.53
N ALA A 137 -12.31 -8.14 -7.64
CA ALA A 137 -13.50 -7.97 -6.80
C ALA A 137 -13.18 -8.15 -5.31
N ALA A 138 -12.42 -9.19 -4.94
CA ALA A 138 -12.01 -9.42 -3.56
C ALA A 138 -11.10 -8.31 -3.00
N GLN A 139 -10.19 -7.77 -3.81
CA GLN A 139 -9.34 -6.64 -3.41
C GLN A 139 -10.19 -5.38 -3.17
N GLN A 140 -11.13 -5.04 -4.06
CA GLN A 140 -11.96 -3.85 -3.86
C GLN A 140 -12.94 -4.01 -2.71
N ALA A 141 -13.49 -5.21 -2.50
CA ALA A 141 -14.28 -5.49 -1.32
C ALA A 141 -13.45 -5.32 -0.03
N GLY A 142 -12.19 -5.77 -0.03
CA GLY A 142 -11.27 -5.57 1.09
C GLY A 142 -10.94 -4.10 1.35
N VAL A 143 -10.67 -3.33 0.31
CA VAL A 143 -10.42 -1.88 0.41
C VAL A 143 -11.66 -1.15 0.95
N LEU A 144 -12.84 -1.45 0.42
CA LEU A 144 -14.10 -0.88 0.91
C LEU A 144 -14.33 -1.21 2.39
N ALA A 145 -14.14 -2.48 2.78
CA ALA A 145 -14.27 -2.89 4.16
C ALA A 145 -13.25 -2.18 5.06
N ALA A 146 -12.00 -2.05 4.63
CA ALA A 146 -10.96 -1.36 5.40
C ALA A 146 -11.29 0.13 5.61
N ILE A 147 -11.76 0.82 4.57
CA ILE A 147 -12.17 2.23 4.65
C ILE A 147 -13.38 2.39 5.59
N LEU A 148 -14.38 1.53 5.48
CA LEU A 148 -15.57 1.57 6.34
C LEU A 148 -15.22 1.26 7.81
N CYS A 149 -14.43 0.21 8.06
CA CYS A 149 -14.02 -0.17 9.40
C CYS A 149 -13.11 0.88 10.04
N GLY A 150 -12.11 1.37 9.30
CA GLY A 150 -11.24 2.44 9.78
C GLY A 150 -12.04 3.73 10.03
N GLY A 151 -12.99 4.07 9.15
CA GLY A 151 -13.79 5.28 9.25
C GLY A 151 -14.71 5.23 10.47
N ALA A 152 -15.33 4.07 10.70
CA ALA A 152 -16.12 3.80 11.89
C ALA A 152 -15.25 3.85 13.17
N LEU A 153 -14.05 3.26 13.15
CA LEU A 153 -13.12 3.30 14.28
C LEU A 153 -12.68 4.73 14.60
N LEU A 154 -12.29 5.49 13.57
CA LEU A 154 -11.89 6.89 13.72
C LEU A 154 -13.06 7.72 14.27
N SER A 155 -14.26 7.58 13.70
CA SER A 155 -15.45 8.29 14.17
C SER A 155 -15.78 7.96 15.63
N LEU A 156 -15.62 6.70 16.04
CA LEU A 156 -15.83 6.26 17.42
C LEU A 156 -14.78 6.83 18.38
N MET A 157 -13.52 6.96 17.95
CA MET A 157 -12.42 7.51 18.74
C MET A 157 -12.51 9.04 18.86
N THR A 158 -12.88 9.74 17.77
CA THR A 158 -13.16 11.18 17.79
C THR A 158 -14.33 11.50 18.71
N ALA A 159 -15.40 10.68 18.70
CA ALA A 159 -16.53 10.84 19.62
C ALA A 159 -16.15 10.67 21.11
N ARG A 160 -15.00 10.04 21.41
CA ARG A 160 -14.48 9.84 22.78
C ARG A 160 -13.35 10.81 23.16
N GLY A 161 -12.99 11.76 22.28
CA GLY A 161 -11.93 12.75 22.55
C GLY A 161 -10.51 12.17 22.58
N LEU A 162 -10.29 10.98 22.02
CA LEU A 162 -8.99 10.28 21.99
C LEU A 162 -8.44 10.20 20.56
N GLU A 163 -8.35 11.35 19.90
CA GLU A 163 -7.95 11.46 18.48
C GLU A 163 -6.55 10.88 18.21
N SER A 164 -5.65 10.96 19.20
CA SER A 164 -4.27 10.50 19.10
C SER A 164 -4.10 8.97 19.19
N LEU A 165 -5.04 8.25 19.81
CA LEU A 165 -4.98 6.78 19.91
C LEU A 165 -5.55 6.07 18.68
N GLY A 166 -6.31 6.76 17.83
CA GLY A 166 -6.85 6.19 16.59
C GLY A 166 -5.82 5.96 15.48
N PHE A 167 -4.60 6.52 15.64
CA PHE A 167 -3.51 6.46 14.67
C PHE A 167 -2.30 5.63 15.13
N LEU A 168 -2.32 5.09 16.36
CA LEU A 168 -1.33 4.16 16.93
C LEU A 168 -1.74 2.71 16.68
#